data_AF-Q0SBC6-F1
#
_entry.id   AF-Q0SBC6-F1
#
_cell.length_a   1.000
_cell.length_b   1.000
_cell.length_c   1.000
_cell.angle_alpha   90.00
_cell.angle_beta   90.00
_cell.angle_gamma   90.00
#
_symmetry.space_group_name_H-M   'P 1'
#
loop_
_entity.id
_entity.type
_entity.pdbx_description
1 polymer ?
#
loop_
_entity_poly.entity_id
_entity_poly.type
_entity_poly.pdbx_seq_one_letter_code
_entity_poly.pdbx_strand_id
1 'polypeptide(L)'
;MSADTTSRIDRRLFVADLLSEVPDALMVTGLGSPSYDVCAAGARPRIFYLWGAMGAATPLGLGLALAQPDESVVVITGDGEQLMGIGALGTIAVQAPPNLTIVVLDNGHFGETGMQPSHSSLGTDLCSVAQGFGIETTLRIDSHDGYAQIGDHVRARRGTTFAQVLISSAEAPRVLPPRDGIHVKNIFRAELGFSPF
;
A
#
# COMPACT_ATOMS: atom_id res chain seq x y z
N MET A 1 -14.02 0.75 -29.54
CA MET A 1 -15.29 0.50 -28.80
C MET A 1 -15.09 1.01 -27.39
N SER A 2 -16.02 1.84 -26.94
CA SER A 2 -15.97 2.69 -25.75
C SER A 2 -15.46 1.97 -24.50
N ALA A 3 -14.29 2.38 -23.97
CA ALA A 3 -13.92 2.04 -22.60
C ALA A 3 -14.85 2.82 -21.69
N ASP A 4 -15.75 2.09 -21.05
CA ASP A 4 -16.68 2.57 -20.04
C ASP A 4 -15.88 3.34 -18.96
N THR A 5 -16.01 4.67 -18.92
CA THR A 5 -15.50 5.50 -17.83
C THR A 5 -16.40 5.31 -16.63
N THR A 6 -16.34 4.11 -16.05
CA THR A 6 -16.68 3.90 -14.65
C THR A 6 -15.85 4.89 -13.86
N SER A 7 -16.53 5.76 -13.10
CA SER A 7 -15.92 6.75 -12.22
C SER A 7 -14.89 6.07 -11.32
N ARG A 8 -13.61 6.16 -11.69
CA ARG A 8 -12.52 5.59 -10.91
C ARG A 8 -12.41 6.31 -9.56
N ILE A 9 -11.91 5.60 -8.57
CA ILE A 9 -11.85 6.07 -7.18
C ILE A 9 -10.96 7.31 -7.06
N ASP A 10 -11.39 8.30 -6.27
CA ASP A 10 -10.51 9.38 -5.83
C ASP A 10 -9.50 8.81 -4.83
N ARG A 11 -8.26 8.71 -5.27
CA ARG A 11 -7.17 8.13 -4.49
C ARG A 11 -6.97 8.84 -3.14
N ARG A 12 -7.07 10.17 -3.08
CA ARG A 12 -6.79 10.96 -1.87
C ARG A 12 -7.85 10.71 -0.81
N LEU A 13 -9.12 10.73 -1.22
CA LEU A 13 -10.24 10.47 -0.32
C LEU A 13 -10.22 9.01 0.15
N PHE A 14 -9.99 8.07 -0.75
CA PHE A 14 -9.92 6.65 -0.41
C PHE A 14 -8.84 6.35 0.64
N VAL A 15 -7.63 6.90 0.45
CA VAL A 15 -6.54 6.73 1.41
C VAL A 15 -6.88 7.38 2.75
N ALA A 16 -7.51 8.55 2.76
CA ALA A 16 -7.92 9.22 4.01
C ALA A 16 -8.94 8.38 4.79
N ASP A 17 -9.97 7.86 4.12
CA ASP A 17 -11.01 7.06 4.75
C ASP A 17 -10.46 5.72 5.26
N LEU A 18 -9.60 5.05 4.47
CA LEU A 18 -8.90 3.85 4.92
C LEU A 18 -8.05 4.12 6.18
N LEU A 19 -7.29 5.22 6.22
CA LEU A 19 -6.45 5.56 7.37
C LEU A 19 -7.27 5.85 8.64
N SER A 20 -8.49 6.36 8.47
CA SER A 20 -9.44 6.59 9.57
C SER A 20 -10.03 5.30 10.12
N GLU A 21 -10.21 4.28 9.28
CA GLU A 21 -10.70 2.95 9.67
C GLU A 21 -9.67 2.12 10.43
N VAL A 22 -8.37 2.38 10.20
CA VAL A 22 -7.26 1.63 10.80
C VAL A 22 -6.23 2.58 11.45
N PRO A 23 -6.63 3.34 12.49
CA PRO A 23 -5.78 4.39 13.07
C PRO A 23 -4.52 3.83 13.75
N ASP A 24 -4.59 2.61 14.27
CA ASP A 24 -3.52 1.99 15.05
C ASP A 24 -2.55 1.15 14.20
N ALA A 25 -2.87 0.89 12.93
CA ALA A 25 -2.05 0.05 12.08
C ALA A 25 -0.67 0.69 11.81
N LEU A 26 0.36 -0.15 11.82
CA LEU A 26 1.68 0.22 11.34
C LEU A 26 1.66 0.26 9.82
N MET A 27 2.15 1.34 9.23
CA MET A 27 2.05 1.55 7.79
C MET A 27 3.42 1.68 7.13
N VAL A 28 3.54 1.10 5.95
CA VAL A 28 4.68 1.30 5.04
C VAL A 28 4.14 1.83 3.73
N THR A 29 4.67 2.97 3.27
CA THR A 29 4.25 3.51 1.97
C THR A 29 5.28 3.23 0.89
N GLY A 30 4.80 2.93 -0.31
CA GLY A 30 5.59 3.04 -1.52
C GLY A 30 5.93 4.50 -1.84
N LEU A 31 6.98 4.71 -2.64
CA LEU A 31 7.41 6.06 -3.02
C LEU A 31 6.40 6.74 -3.96
N GLY A 32 6.48 8.06 -3.99
CA GLY A 32 5.64 8.88 -4.84
C GLY A 32 4.22 9.03 -4.31
N SER A 33 3.26 8.88 -5.21
CA SER A 33 1.83 9.10 -4.99
C SER A 33 1.26 8.51 -3.69
N PRO A 34 1.47 7.22 -3.34
CA PRO A 34 1.03 6.65 -2.06
C PRO A 34 1.56 7.40 -0.83
N SER A 35 2.86 7.74 -0.80
CA SER A 35 3.46 8.51 0.29
C SER A 35 2.83 9.90 0.44
N TYR A 36 2.48 10.55 -0.67
CA TYR A 36 1.88 11.89 -0.64
C TYR A 36 0.45 11.90 -0.08
N ASP A 37 -0.34 10.88 -0.42
CA ASP A 37 -1.73 10.79 0.06
C ASP A 37 -1.77 10.44 1.54
N VAL A 38 -0.97 9.45 1.94
CA VAL A 38 -0.84 9.04 3.33
C VAL A 38 -0.33 10.20 4.19
N CYS A 39 0.63 11.00 3.69
CA CYS A 39 1.10 12.17 4.41
C CYS A 39 0.00 13.25 4.61
N ALA A 40 -0.88 13.44 3.63
CA ALA A 40 -1.97 14.42 3.78
C ALA A 40 -3.15 13.92 4.59
N ALA A 41 -3.39 12.61 4.61
CA ALA A 41 -4.37 11.99 5.48
C ALA A 41 -3.99 12.08 6.97
N GLY A 42 -2.73 12.37 7.27
CA GLY A 42 -2.24 12.66 8.62
C GLY A 42 -0.95 11.92 8.92
N ALA A 43 0.19 12.62 8.85
CA ALA A 43 1.47 12.04 9.24
C ALA A 43 1.49 11.69 10.74
N ARG A 44 1.96 10.48 11.07
CA ARG A 44 2.09 9.99 12.44
C ARG A 44 3.30 9.04 12.56
N PRO A 45 3.87 8.85 13.77
CA PRO A 45 5.07 8.03 13.97
C PRO A 45 4.93 6.57 13.51
N ARG A 46 3.70 6.03 13.48
CA ARG A 46 3.36 4.69 12.99
C ARG A 46 3.42 4.52 11.46
N ILE A 47 3.87 5.53 10.72
CA ILE A 47 3.98 5.49 9.25
C ILE A 47 5.45 5.58 8.85
N PHE A 48 5.94 4.53 8.19
CA PHE A 48 7.25 4.49 7.58
C PHE A 48 7.15 4.87 6.10
N TYR A 49 7.59 6.09 5.78
CA TYR A 49 7.68 6.57 4.39
C TYR A 49 8.96 6.05 3.73
N LEU A 50 8.83 5.02 2.88
CA LEU A 50 9.99 4.41 2.21
C LEU A 50 10.38 5.23 0.97
N TRP A 51 11.56 5.84 1.04
CA TRP A 51 12.14 6.61 -0.06
C TRP A 51 13.26 5.86 -0.76
N GLY A 52 13.40 6.08 -2.08
CA GLY A 52 14.59 5.70 -2.84
C GLY A 52 14.76 4.21 -3.13
N ALA A 53 13.76 3.37 -2.80
CA ALA A 53 13.78 1.93 -3.04
C ALA A 53 12.44 1.47 -3.64
N MET A 54 12.27 1.68 -4.94
CA MET A 54 11.09 1.16 -5.65
C MET A 54 11.08 -0.38 -5.58
N GLY A 55 9.89 -0.97 -5.44
CA GLY A 55 9.68 -2.40 -5.26
C GLY A 55 9.94 -2.92 -3.84
N ALA A 56 10.33 -2.06 -2.89
CA ALA A 56 10.72 -2.51 -1.56
C ALA A 56 9.65 -2.31 -0.46
N ALA A 57 8.55 -1.58 -0.72
CA ALA A 57 7.51 -1.38 0.30
C ALA A 57 6.88 -2.71 0.77
N THR A 58 6.54 -3.61 -0.17
CA THR A 58 5.92 -4.89 0.15
C THR A 58 6.87 -5.84 0.92
N PRO A 59 8.15 -6.03 0.51
CA PRO A 59 9.14 -6.73 1.33
C PRO A 59 9.35 -6.13 2.73
N LEU A 60 9.39 -4.79 2.85
CA LEU A 60 9.55 -4.12 4.14
C LEU A 60 8.34 -4.37 5.04
N GLY A 61 7.12 -4.29 4.48
CA GLY A 61 5.88 -4.63 5.17
C GLY A 61 5.85 -6.08 5.65
N LEU A 62 6.33 -7.04 4.85
CA LEU A 62 6.50 -8.43 5.28
C LEU A 62 7.42 -8.54 6.50
N GLY A 63 8.61 -7.94 6.43
CA GLY A 63 9.56 -7.98 7.55
C GLY A 63 8.98 -7.37 8.83
N LEU A 64 8.24 -6.27 8.69
CA LEU A 64 7.56 -5.61 9.80
C LEU A 64 6.44 -6.48 10.39
N ALA A 65 5.62 -7.11 9.56
CA ALA A 65 4.53 -7.99 10.01
C ALA A 65 5.06 -9.20 10.79
N LEU A 66 6.18 -9.77 10.34
CA LEU A 66 6.86 -10.86 11.04
C LEU A 66 7.51 -10.39 12.36
N ALA A 67 8.05 -9.19 12.39
CA ALA A 67 8.71 -8.63 13.57
C ALA A 67 7.73 -8.10 14.63
N GLN A 68 6.53 -7.71 14.22
CA GLN A 68 5.46 -7.15 15.06
C GLN A 68 4.19 -7.99 14.91
N PRO A 69 4.20 -9.27 15.34
CA PRO A 69 3.10 -10.19 15.08
C PRO A 69 1.78 -9.74 15.72
N ASP A 70 1.85 -8.89 16.75
CA ASP A 70 0.73 -8.34 17.54
C ASP A 70 0.14 -7.03 17.00
N GLU A 71 0.70 -6.48 15.93
CA GLU A 71 0.27 -5.21 15.32
C GLU A 71 -0.27 -5.47 13.91
N SER A 72 -1.29 -4.74 13.48
CA SER A 72 -1.71 -4.76 12.07
C SER A 72 -0.70 -4.00 11.21
N VAL A 73 -0.30 -4.58 10.08
CA VAL A 73 0.65 -3.97 9.13
C VAL A 73 -0.04 -3.75 7.80
N VAL A 74 -0.03 -2.49 7.34
CA VAL A 74 -0.61 -2.09 6.06
C VAL A 74 0.47 -1.52 5.15
N VAL A 75 0.65 -2.11 3.98
CA VAL A 75 1.47 -1.54 2.91
C VAL A 75 0.55 -0.76 1.98
N ILE A 76 0.84 0.50 1.71
CA ILE A 76 0.11 1.30 0.71
C ILE A 76 1.10 1.69 -0.39
N THR A 77 0.97 1.06 -1.56
CA THR A 77 1.92 1.21 -2.67
C THR A 77 1.20 1.45 -4.00
N GLY A 78 1.94 1.76 -5.06
CA GLY A 78 1.40 1.91 -6.42
C GLY A 78 1.57 0.65 -7.26
N ASP A 79 0.77 0.50 -8.31
CA ASP A 79 0.87 -0.60 -9.27
C ASP A 79 2.26 -0.70 -9.91
N GLY A 80 2.83 0.43 -10.35
CA GLY A 80 4.18 0.48 -10.91
C GLY A 80 5.25 0.00 -9.93
N GLU A 81 5.13 0.34 -8.66
CA GLU A 81 6.05 -0.11 -7.62
C GLU A 81 5.90 -1.60 -7.33
N GLN A 82 4.66 -2.08 -7.20
CA GLN A 82 4.37 -3.49 -6.97
C GLN A 82 4.86 -4.38 -8.12
N LEU A 83 4.76 -3.90 -9.36
CA LEU A 83 5.31 -4.57 -10.54
C LEU A 83 6.83 -4.73 -10.47
N MET A 84 7.55 -3.74 -9.91
CA MET A 84 9.00 -3.81 -9.76
C MET A 84 9.43 -4.78 -8.65
N GLY A 85 8.64 -4.86 -7.58
CA GLY A 85 8.85 -5.76 -6.43
C GLY A 85 8.11 -7.10 -6.52
N ILE A 86 7.60 -7.49 -7.69
CA ILE A 86 6.56 -8.52 -7.82
C ILE A 86 6.97 -9.89 -7.25
N GLY A 87 8.25 -10.28 -7.36
CA GLY A 87 8.75 -11.55 -6.87
C GLY A 87 8.62 -11.73 -5.34
N ALA A 88 8.51 -10.62 -4.59
CA ALA A 88 8.30 -10.66 -3.15
C ALA A 88 6.96 -11.31 -2.76
N LEU A 89 5.95 -11.28 -3.65
CA LEU A 89 4.67 -11.93 -3.41
C LEU A 89 4.82 -13.44 -3.17
N GLY A 90 5.80 -14.10 -3.80
CA GLY A 90 6.08 -15.51 -3.53
C GLY A 90 6.60 -15.76 -2.11
N THR A 91 7.49 -14.91 -1.61
CA THR A 91 7.94 -15.01 -0.21
C THR A 91 6.81 -14.70 0.76
N ILE A 92 5.97 -13.72 0.44
CA ILE A 92 4.81 -13.34 1.25
C ILE A 92 3.79 -14.47 1.32
N ALA A 93 3.53 -15.16 0.20
CA ALA A 93 2.63 -16.31 0.17
C ALA A 93 3.14 -17.47 1.03
N VAL A 94 4.46 -17.72 1.03
CA VAL A 94 5.07 -18.76 1.88
C VAL A 94 4.99 -18.42 3.37
N GLN A 95 5.26 -17.16 3.74
CA GLN A 95 5.26 -16.74 5.14
C GLN A 95 3.84 -16.49 5.70
N ALA A 96 2.93 -16.01 4.84
CA ALA A 96 1.52 -15.76 5.11
C ALA A 96 1.19 -15.12 6.49
N PRO A 97 1.89 -14.03 6.92
CA PRO A 97 1.61 -13.42 8.22
C PRO A 97 0.18 -12.88 8.27
N PRO A 98 -0.64 -13.28 9.26
CA PRO A 98 -2.07 -13.01 9.26
C PRO A 98 -2.42 -11.54 9.47
N ASN A 99 -1.44 -10.73 9.87
CA ASN A 99 -1.54 -9.30 10.15
C ASN A 99 -1.06 -8.41 9.00
N LEU A 100 -0.72 -8.94 7.82
CA LEU A 100 -0.26 -8.16 6.68
C LEU A 100 -1.38 -7.91 5.67
N THR A 101 -1.61 -6.63 5.35
CA THR A 101 -2.48 -6.21 4.23
C THR A 101 -1.67 -5.34 3.27
N ILE A 102 -1.72 -5.66 1.98
CA ILE A 102 -1.06 -4.92 0.91
C ILE A 102 -2.13 -4.23 0.08
N VAL A 103 -2.09 -2.91 0.01
CA VAL A 103 -3.02 -2.07 -0.74
C VAL A 103 -2.28 -1.42 -1.90
N VAL A 104 -2.61 -1.84 -3.12
CA VAL A 104 -2.04 -1.33 -4.36
C VAL A 104 -3.01 -0.32 -4.96
N LEU A 105 -2.62 0.94 -4.96
CA LEU A 105 -3.29 2.04 -5.63
C LEU A 105 -2.96 1.98 -7.12
N ASP A 106 -3.86 1.45 -7.91
CA ASP A 106 -3.66 1.17 -9.33
C ASP A 106 -4.36 2.21 -10.21
N ASN A 107 -3.57 3.14 -10.76
CA ASN A 107 -4.03 4.09 -11.77
C ASN A 107 -3.64 3.65 -13.20
N GLY A 108 -2.98 2.50 -13.36
CA GLY A 108 -2.52 1.99 -14.63
C GLY A 108 -1.32 2.73 -15.24
N HIS A 109 -0.59 3.56 -14.49
CA HIS A 109 0.45 4.44 -15.02
C HIS A 109 1.63 4.65 -14.06
N PHE A 110 2.83 4.85 -14.63
CA PHE A 110 3.98 5.35 -13.87
C PHE A 110 3.88 6.87 -13.67
N GLY A 111 3.12 7.29 -12.66
CA GLY A 111 2.77 8.70 -12.42
C GLY A 111 3.96 9.65 -12.26
N GLU A 112 5.03 9.23 -11.58
CA GLU A 112 6.17 10.11 -11.29
C GLU A 112 7.16 10.26 -12.46
N THR A 113 7.12 9.38 -13.47
CA THR A 113 8.12 9.35 -14.57
C THR A 113 7.60 9.86 -15.91
N GLY A 114 6.32 10.26 -15.98
CA GLY A 114 5.72 10.81 -17.21
C GLY A 114 4.47 10.10 -17.70
N MET A 115 3.72 9.43 -16.82
CA MET A 115 2.41 8.82 -17.15
C MET A 115 2.48 7.76 -18.25
N GLN A 116 3.59 7.01 -18.32
CA GLN A 116 3.66 5.85 -19.20
C GLN A 116 2.67 4.77 -18.70
N PRO A 117 1.93 4.10 -19.60
CA PRO A 117 1.08 2.98 -19.21
C PRO A 117 1.88 1.92 -18.45
N SER A 118 1.39 1.53 -17.28
CA SER A 118 1.93 0.38 -16.55
C SER A 118 1.32 -0.91 -17.10
N HIS A 119 1.89 -2.05 -16.70
CA HIS A 119 1.41 -3.35 -17.15
C HIS A 119 -0.02 -3.64 -16.69
N SER A 120 -0.50 -3.04 -15.58
CA SER A 120 -1.88 -3.23 -15.11
C SER A 120 -2.91 -2.62 -16.05
N SER A 121 -2.59 -1.52 -16.73
CA SER A 121 -3.44 -0.95 -17.79
C SER A 121 -3.42 -1.74 -19.11
N LEU A 122 -2.43 -2.62 -19.29
CA LEU A 122 -2.21 -3.39 -20.51
C LEU A 122 -2.65 -4.87 -20.38
N GLY A 123 -3.31 -5.23 -19.28
CA GLY A 123 -3.93 -6.54 -19.09
C GLY A 123 -3.40 -7.34 -17.90
N THR A 124 -2.43 -6.84 -17.14
CA THR A 124 -2.00 -7.51 -15.90
C THR A 124 -3.03 -7.28 -14.79
N ASP A 125 -3.69 -8.35 -14.36
CA ASP A 125 -4.52 -8.35 -13.15
C ASP A 125 -3.66 -8.70 -11.93
N LEU A 126 -3.37 -7.71 -11.08
CA LEU A 126 -2.49 -7.89 -9.93
C LEU A 126 -3.10 -8.79 -8.85
N CYS A 127 -4.44 -8.84 -8.71
CA CYS A 127 -5.09 -9.80 -7.82
C CYS A 127 -4.86 -11.24 -8.31
N SER A 128 -5.10 -11.49 -9.60
CA SER A 128 -4.84 -12.81 -10.20
C SER A 128 -3.36 -13.20 -10.10
N VAL A 129 -2.43 -12.25 -10.27
CA VAL A 129 -0.99 -12.49 -10.06
C VAL A 129 -0.68 -12.86 -8.61
N ALA A 130 -1.22 -12.13 -7.63
CA ALA A 130 -1.03 -12.43 -6.21
C ALA A 130 -1.59 -13.82 -5.83
N GLN A 131 -2.76 -14.19 -6.36
CA GLN A 131 -3.31 -15.55 -6.23
C GLN A 131 -2.40 -16.60 -6.86
N GLY A 132 -1.82 -16.31 -8.03
CA GLY A 132 -0.87 -17.18 -8.71
C GLY A 132 0.41 -17.46 -7.88
N PHE A 133 0.80 -16.54 -7.00
CA PHE A 133 1.87 -16.77 -6.02
C PHE A 133 1.42 -17.53 -4.76
N GLY A 134 0.12 -17.70 -4.54
CA GLY A 134 -0.45 -18.40 -3.39
C GLY A 134 -1.06 -17.51 -2.31
N ILE A 135 -1.23 -16.19 -2.55
CA ILE A 135 -1.97 -15.33 -1.62
C ILE A 135 -3.47 -15.60 -1.80
N GLU A 136 -4.10 -16.27 -0.83
CA GLU A 136 -5.50 -16.72 -0.94
C GLU A 136 -6.49 -15.55 -0.97
N THR A 137 -6.27 -14.55 -0.12
CA THR A 137 -7.21 -13.43 0.03
C THR A 137 -6.79 -12.27 -0.86
N THR A 138 -7.53 -12.06 -1.95
CA THR A 138 -7.35 -10.89 -2.81
C THR A 138 -8.65 -10.10 -2.97
N LEU A 139 -8.54 -8.78 -3.00
CA LEU A 139 -9.66 -7.84 -3.09
C LEU A 139 -9.45 -6.92 -4.29
N ARG A 140 -10.32 -7.01 -5.29
CA ARG A 140 -10.36 -6.03 -6.37
C ARG A 140 -11.40 -4.98 -6.04
N ILE A 141 -10.96 -3.75 -5.80
CA ILE A 141 -11.80 -2.64 -5.34
C ILE A 141 -11.97 -1.62 -6.47
N ASP A 142 -13.22 -1.41 -6.90
CA ASP A 142 -13.59 -0.48 -7.98
C ASP A 142 -14.61 0.59 -7.54
N SER A 143 -15.00 0.58 -6.27
CA SER A 143 -15.84 1.60 -5.64
C SER A 143 -15.16 2.21 -4.42
N HIS A 144 -15.50 3.47 -4.13
CA HIS A 144 -14.91 4.23 -3.02
C HIS A 144 -15.07 3.51 -1.69
N ASP A 145 -16.28 3.02 -1.39
CA ASP A 145 -16.63 2.38 -0.11
C ASP A 145 -15.85 1.08 0.18
N GLY A 146 -15.11 0.55 -0.80
CA GLY A 146 -14.24 -0.61 -0.59
C GLY A 146 -13.13 -0.40 0.44
N TYR A 147 -12.85 0.84 0.87
CA TYR A 147 -11.95 1.11 1.98
C TYR A 147 -12.39 0.38 3.27
N ALA A 148 -13.71 0.27 3.49
CA ALA A 148 -14.27 -0.36 4.69
C ALA A 148 -13.99 -1.87 4.70
N GLN A 149 -14.11 -2.53 3.54
CA GLN A 149 -13.75 -3.94 3.39
C GLN A 149 -12.27 -4.18 3.68
N ILE A 150 -11.38 -3.32 3.18
CA ILE A 150 -9.95 -3.40 3.51
C ILE A 150 -9.75 -3.23 5.02
N GLY A 151 -10.40 -2.23 5.64
CA GLY A 151 -10.35 -1.99 7.08
C GLY A 151 -10.76 -3.20 7.91
N ASP A 152 -11.81 -3.92 7.51
CA ASP A 152 -12.25 -5.15 8.16
C ASP A 152 -11.17 -6.24 8.14
N HIS A 153 -10.50 -6.43 7.00
CA HIS A 153 -9.41 -7.40 6.88
C HIS A 153 -8.21 -7.02 7.77
N VAL A 154 -7.84 -5.73 7.78
CA VAL A 154 -6.76 -5.21 8.62
C VAL A 154 -7.04 -5.41 10.10
N ARG A 155 -8.27 -5.18 10.56
CA ARG A 155 -8.67 -5.39 11.96
C ARG A 155 -8.80 -6.87 12.32
N ALA A 156 -9.29 -7.70 11.40
CA ALA A 156 -9.52 -9.11 11.65
C ALA A 156 -8.22 -9.90 11.86
N ARG A 157 -7.14 -9.54 11.16
CA ARG A 157 -5.83 -10.22 11.21
C ARG A 157 -5.94 -11.73 11.07
N ARG A 158 -6.69 -12.19 10.05
CA ARG A 158 -6.97 -13.62 9.80
C ARG A 158 -6.22 -14.20 8.60
N GLY A 159 -5.36 -13.42 7.95
CA GLY A 159 -4.64 -13.87 6.77
C GLY A 159 -4.03 -12.70 6.00
N THR A 160 -2.97 -13.00 5.25
CA THR A 160 -2.38 -12.04 4.33
C THR A 160 -3.42 -11.64 3.28
N THR A 161 -3.68 -10.34 3.17
CA THR A 161 -4.62 -9.77 2.20
C THR A 161 -3.89 -8.94 1.15
N PHE A 162 -4.23 -9.12 -0.14
CA PHE A 162 -3.76 -8.28 -1.23
C PHE A 162 -4.94 -7.56 -1.89
N ALA A 163 -5.00 -6.23 -1.77
CA ALA A 163 -6.03 -5.40 -2.35
C ALA A 163 -5.48 -4.59 -3.53
N GLN A 164 -6.15 -4.67 -4.68
CA GLN A 164 -5.92 -3.80 -5.84
C GLN A 164 -7.07 -2.80 -5.93
N VAL A 165 -6.76 -1.52 -5.77
CA VAL A 165 -7.72 -0.41 -5.75
C VAL A 165 -7.62 0.37 -7.04
N LEU A 166 -8.69 0.35 -7.84
CA LEU A 166 -8.74 0.99 -9.15
C LEU A 166 -9.05 2.48 -9.01
N ILE A 167 -8.00 3.28 -9.05
CA ILE A 167 -8.06 4.73 -8.82
C ILE A 167 -7.97 5.51 -10.12
N SER A 168 -8.38 6.78 -10.06
CA SER A 168 -8.20 7.71 -11.16
C SER A 168 -6.73 8.10 -11.32
N SER A 169 -6.35 8.50 -12.53
CA SER A 169 -5.02 9.06 -12.83
C SER A 169 -4.94 10.57 -12.53
N ALA A 170 -5.94 11.13 -11.86
CA ALA A 170 -5.96 12.55 -11.51
C ALA A 170 -4.80 12.90 -10.57
N GLU A 171 -4.13 14.02 -10.85
CA GLU A 171 -3.06 14.53 -9.98
C GLU A 171 -3.67 15.26 -8.78
N ALA A 172 -3.21 14.92 -7.59
CA ALA A 172 -3.53 15.62 -6.36
C ALA A 172 -2.31 16.44 -5.90
N PRO A 173 -2.49 17.57 -5.21
CA PRO A 173 -1.39 18.34 -4.64
C PRO A 173 -0.46 17.46 -3.80
N ARG A 174 0.85 17.62 -4.00
CA ARG A 174 1.85 16.84 -3.29
C ARG A 174 1.99 17.35 -1.86
N VAL A 175 1.83 16.46 -0.90
CA VAL A 175 2.15 16.71 0.51
C VAL A 175 3.33 15.80 0.84
N LEU A 176 4.48 16.39 1.09
CA LEU A 176 5.74 15.65 1.20
C LEU A 176 6.01 15.26 2.66
N PRO A 177 6.15 13.96 2.97
CA PRO A 177 6.67 13.55 4.27
C PRO A 177 8.18 13.81 4.35
N PRO A 178 8.78 13.73 5.56
CA PRO A 178 10.22 13.83 5.72
C PRO A 178 10.98 12.86 4.79
N ARG A 179 11.99 13.37 4.09
CA ARG A 179 12.83 12.59 3.17
C ARG A 179 14.08 11.99 3.82
N ASP A 180 14.36 12.39 5.06
CA ASP A 180 15.48 11.85 5.83
C ASP A 180 15.10 10.46 6.34
N GLY A 181 15.66 9.42 5.72
CA GLY A 181 15.41 8.03 6.09
C GLY A 181 15.89 7.68 7.51
N ILE A 182 16.91 8.36 8.04
CA ILE A 182 17.35 8.16 9.43
C ILE A 182 16.29 8.70 10.38
N HIS A 183 15.78 9.91 10.10
CA HIS A 183 14.70 10.51 10.87
C HIS A 183 13.44 9.62 10.86
N VAL A 184 12.94 9.23 9.68
CA VAL A 184 11.74 8.38 9.53
C VAL A 184 11.89 7.05 10.27
N LYS A 185 13.05 6.40 10.11
CA LYS A 185 13.34 5.15 10.83
C LYS A 185 13.35 5.34 12.35
N ASN A 186 13.96 6.40 12.85
CA ASN A 186 14.08 6.61 14.29
C ASN A 186 12.74 6.96 14.95
N ILE A 187 11.90 7.78 14.32
CA ILE A 187 10.56 8.09 14.87
C ILE A 187 9.68 6.83 14.90
N PHE A 188 9.73 6.02 13.84
CA PHE A 188 8.96 4.78 13.74
C PHE A 188 9.43 3.74 14.77
N ARG A 189 10.74 3.61 14.96
CA ARG A 189 11.30 2.74 15.99
C ARG A 189 10.96 3.19 17.41
N ALA A 190 11.02 4.50 17.68
CA ALA A 190 10.66 5.03 18.99
C ALA A 190 9.19 4.76 19.35
N GLU A 191 8.29 4.87 18.37
CA GLU A 191 6.88 4.50 18.51
C GLU A 191 6.67 3.02 18.88
N LEU A 192 7.55 2.14 18.41
CA LEU A 192 7.59 0.72 18.78
C LEU A 192 8.37 0.45 20.09
N GLY A 193 8.75 1.48 20.85
CA GLY A 193 9.53 1.35 22.08
C GLY A 193 11.03 1.12 21.89
N PHE A 194 11.55 1.23 20.67
CA PHE A 194 12.97 1.08 20.34
C PHE A 194 13.69 2.43 20.19
N SER A 195 13.62 3.27 21.24
CA SER A 195 14.33 4.55 21.29
C SER A 195 15.84 4.37 21.06
N PRO A 196 16.51 5.26 20.31
CA PRO A 196 17.96 5.20 20.13
C PRO A 196 18.76 5.54 21.41
N PHE A 197 18.12 6.04 22.47
CA PHE A 197 18.71 6.40 23.77
C PHE A 197 17.72 6.19 24.91
#